data_AF-A0AAD9TG31-F1
#
_entry.id   AF-A0AAD9TG31-F1
#
_cell.length_a   1.000
_cell.length_b   1.000
_cell.length_c   1.000
_cell.angle_alpha   90.00
_cell.angle_beta   90.00
_cell.angle_gamma   90.00
#
_symmetry.space_group_name_H-M   'P 1'
#
loop_
_entity.id
_entity.type
_entity.pdbx_description
1 polymer ?
#
loop_
_entity_poly.entity_id
_entity_poly.type
_entity_poly.pdbx_seq_one_letter_code
_entity_poly.pdbx_strand_id
1 'polypeptide(L)'
;MVVLLSGLLPNPKLDTSVLSISLNTCWMVYMVSVGIGGAISTRVSNELGAGNSPAARLALRVMIIMATSEGATVGITTIVVRHIWGKLYSNEEEVIKYVAKMMPLLALSDFLDGFQCVLSGAARGCGWQNLCVIINRGAYYGVAIPCAVIFAFYFQVGGMGLWMGIICGPCVQIIALVTVNAFTNWDQETTKAMHKALKSTGLVWIKQHRTAFSVKQISEILVIWCIDTTEIVDKISLQNKCRISCKLTLARFNLALNVKSSLITSQTF
;
A
#
# COMPACT_ATOMS: atom_id res chain seq x y z
N MET A 1 7.08 -18.49 13.46
CA MET A 1 8.45 -18.59 14.03
C MET A 1 8.42 -18.46 15.54
N VAL A 2 7.79 -17.41 16.11
CA VAL A 2 7.64 -17.22 17.57
C VAL A 2 7.04 -18.44 18.28
N VAL A 3 5.97 -19.01 17.72
CA VAL A 3 5.28 -20.22 18.25
C VAL A 3 6.14 -21.48 18.12
N LEU A 4 7.03 -21.54 17.13
CA LEU A 4 7.93 -22.68 16.97
C LEU A 4 9.08 -22.61 17.98
N LEU A 5 9.66 -21.42 18.14
CA LEU A 5 10.70 -21.18 19.15
C LEU A 5 10.16 -21.29 20.57
N SER A 6 8.90 -20.93 20.81
CA SER A 6 8.26 -21.09 22.12
C SER A 6 8.16 -22.54 22.58
N GLY A 7 8.14 -23.48 21.66
CA GLY A 7 8.21 -24.91 21.97
C GLY A 7 9.55 -25.38 22.54
N LEU A 8 10.62 -24.58 22.37
CA LEU A 8 11.97 -24.89 22.89
C LEU A 8 12.25 -24.26 24.26
N LEU A 9 11.30 -23.49 24.81
CA LEU A 9 11.43 -22.86 26.12
C LEU A 9 11.12 -23.83 27.28
N PRO A 10 11.57 -23.50 28.51
CA PRO A 10 11.41 -24.38 29.68
C PRO A 10 9.95 -24.76 29.98
N ASN A 11 9.00 -23.86 29.72
CA ASN A 11 7.57 -24.07 29.91
C ASN A 11 6.80 -23.95 28.58
N PRO A 12 6.95 -24.93 27.66
CA PRO A 12 6.52 -24.77 26.29
C PRO A 12 4.99 -24.66 26.16
N LYS A 13 4.22 -25.34 27.02
CA LYS A 13 2.73 -25.26 26.99
C LYS A 13 2.24 -23.85 27.32
N LEU A 14 2.84 -23.21 28.31
CA LEU A 14 2.42 -21.90 28.80
C LEU A 14 2.89 -20.78 27.85
N ASP A 15 4.17 -20.75 27.48
CA ASP A 15 4.71 -19.73 26.57
C ASP A 15 4.01 -19.79 25.21
N THR A 16 3.80 -21.00 24.66
CA THR A 16 3.14 -21.18 23.36
C THR A 16 1.68 -20.73 23.40
N SER A 17 0.95 -20.99 24.49
CA SER A 17 -0.44 -20.56 24.64
C SER A 17 -0.54 -19.02 24.70
N VAL A 18 0.29 -18.39 25.54
CA VAL A 18 0.32 -16.92 25.68
C VAL A 18 0.70 -16.26 24.36
N LEU A 19 1.74 -16.75 23.69
CA LEU A 19 2.19 -16.21 22.41
C LEU A 19 1.15 -16.41 21.28
N SER A 20 0.38 -17.49 21.32
CA SER A 20 -0.71 -17.72 20.36
C SER A 20 -1.86 -16.74 20.56
N ILE A 21 -2.26 -16.48 21.82
CA ILE A 21 -3.27 -15.47 22.16
C ILE A 21 -2.79 -14.07 21.74
N SER A 22 -1.53 -13.75 22.03
CA SER A 22 -0.90 -12.49 21.62
C SER A 22 -0.92 -12.31 20.10
N LEU A 23 -0.51 -13.33 19.34
CA LEU A 23 -0.52 -13.29 17.87
C LEU A 23 -1.93 -13.09 17.31
N ASN A 24 -2.93 -13.78 17.87
CA ASN A 24 -4.31 -13.61 17.43
C ASN A 24 -4.80 -12.16 17.64
N THR A 25 -4.47 -11.60 18.81
CA THR A 25 -4.80 -10.21 19.16
C THR A 25 -4.14 -9.22 18.19
N CYS A 26 -2.84 -9.37 17.94
CA CYS A 26 -2.12 -8.52 16.97
C CYS A 26 -2.69 -8.67 15.56
N TRP A 27 -3.04 -9.88 15.11
CA TRP A 27 -3.65 -10.08 13.79
C TRP A 27 -4.99 -9.34 13.64
N MET A 28 -5.83 -9.37 14.67
CA MET A 28 -7.11 -8.67 14.68
C MET A 28 -6.92 -7.16 14.50
N VAL A 29 -5.97 -6.58 15.24
CA VAL A 29 -5.63 -5.15 15.17
C VAL A 29 -4.98 -4.81 13.83
N TYR A 30 -4.04 -5.64 13.38
CA TYR A 30 -3.25 -5.43 12.15
C TYR A 30 -4.11 -5.26 10.90
N MET A 31 -5.28 -5.90 10.83
CA MET A 31 -6.19 -5.76 9.69
C MET A 31 -6.69 -4.32 9.49
N VAL A 32 -6.86 -3.57 10.59
CA VAL A 32 -7.23 -2.14 10.51
C VAL A 32 -6.08 -1.35 9.87
N SER A 33 -4.86 -1.56 10.35
CA SER A 33 -3.66 -0.89 9.85
C SER A 33 -3.36 -1.24 8.38
N VAL A 34 -3.61 -2.49 7.97
CA VAL A 34 -3.50 -2.91 6.55
C VAL A 34 -4.49 -2.15 5.67
N GLY A 35 -5.73 -1.95 6.14
CA GLY A 35 -6.73 -1.15 5.42
C GLY A 35 -6.27 0.29 5.20
N ILE A 36 -5.74 0.92 6.25
CA ILE A 36 -5.13 2.26 6.21
C ILE A 36 -3.95 2.27 5.22
N GLY A 37 -3.08 1.25 5.26
CA GLY A 37 -1.96 1.05 4.33
C GLY A 37 -2.38 0.91 2.86
N GLY A 38 -3.53 0.26 2.59
CA GLY A 38 -4.10 0.18 1.24
C GLY A 38 -4.64 1.52 0.74
N ALA A 39 -5.26 2.30 1.62
CA ALA A 39 -5.79 3.62 1.31
C ALA A 39 -4.68 4.60 0.90
N ILE A 40 -3.59 4.70 1.67
CA ILE A 40 -2.43 5.54 1.31
C ILE A 40 -1.80 5.08 -0.01
N SER A 41 -1.64 3.76 -0.22
CA SER A 41 -1.07 3.22 -1.45
C SER A 41 -1.85 3.70 -2.67
N THR A 42 -3.18 3.65 -2.61
CA THR A 42 -4.06 4.11 -3.69
C THR A 42 -3.98 5.62 -3.88
N ARG A 43 -4.03 6.40 -2.79
CA ARG A 43 -3.96 7.87 -2.85
C ARG A 43 -2.64 8.35 -3.44
N VAL A 44 -1.51 7.85 -2.95
CA VAL A 44 -0.17 8.21 -3.46
C VAL A 44 0.00 7.79 -4.92
N SER A 45 -0.46 6.59 -5.29
CA SER A 45 -0.40 6.14 -6.69
C SER A 45 -1.14 7.09 -7.62
N ASN A 46 -2.34 7.54 -7.22
CA ASN A 46 -3.17 8.43 -8.02
C ASN A 46 -2.56 9.83 -8.15
N GLU A 47 -2.08 10.42 -7.05
CA GLU A 47 -1.45 11.75 -7.08
C GLU A 47 -0.13 11.75 -7.87
N LEU A 48 0.68 10.72 -7.73
CA LEU A 48 1.91 10.56 -8.52
C LEU A 48 1.59 10.35 -10.01
N GLY A 49 0.57 9.55 -10.33
CA GLY A 49 0.11 9.34 -11.70
C GLY A 49 -0.47 10.61 -12.35
N ALA A 50 -1.08 11.48 -11.54
CA ALA A 50 -1.61 12.78 -11.97
C ALA A 50 -0.54 13.88 -12.10
N GLY A 51 0.71 13.61 -11.76
CA GLY A 51 1.78 14.62 -11.82
C GLY A 51 1.84 15.55 -10.60
N ASN A 52 1.15 15.24 -9.50
CA ASN A 52 0.97 16.13 -8.35
C ASN A 52 1.82 15.73 -7.14
N SER A 53 3.12 16.05 -7.21
CA SER A 53 4.11 15.83 -6.13
C SER A 53 3.71 16.46 -4.77
N PRO A 54 3.21 17.72 -4.70
CA PRO A 54 2.74 18.31 -3.46
C PRO A 54 1.59 17.54 -2.80
N ALA A 55 0.61 17.08 -3.57
CA ALA A 55 -0.52 16.33 -3.04
C ALA A 55 -0.11 14.94 -2.53
N ALA A 56 0.83 14.26 -3.21
CA ALA A 56 1.40 13.00 -2.72
C ALA A 56 2.08 13.17 -1.35
N ARG A 57 2.85 14.26 -1.16
CA ARG A 57 3.48 14.58 0.14
C ARG A 57 2.44 14.92 1.21
N LEU A 58 1.36 15.62 0.85
CA LEU A 58 0.27 15.91 1.76
C LEU A 58 -0.43 14.61 2.20
N ALA A 59 -0.71 13.70 1.27
CA ALA A 59 -1.31 12.40 1.56
C ALA A 59 -0.48 11.62 2.58
N LEU A 60 0.85 11.61 2.44
CA LEU A 60 1.74 10.99 3.42
C LEU A 60 1.63 11.62 4.81
N ARG A 61 1.66 12.94 4.91
CA ARG A 61 1.55 13.65 6.21
C ARG A 61 0.23 13.34 6.90
N VAL A 62 -0.88 13.41 6.16
CA VAL A 62 -2.22 13.10 6.69
C VAL A 62 -2.29 11.66 7.20
N MET A 63 -1.73 10.72 6.44
CA MET A 63 -1.78 9.30 6.81
C MET A 63 -0.87 8.97 8.00
N ILE A 64 0.24 9.70 8.21
CA ILE A 64 1.05 9.58 9.43
C ILE A 64 0.24 10.02 10.66
N ILE A 65 -0.52 11.12 10.55
CA ILE A 65 -1.41 11.58 11.63
C ILE A 65 -2.49 10.54 11.92
N MET A 66 -3.12 9.97 10.89
CA MET A 66 -4.12 8.91 11.05
C MET A 66 -3.53 7.62 11.65
N ALA A 67 -2.32 7.22 11.25
CA ALA A 67 -1.62 6.08 11.85
C ALA A 67 -1.33 6.33 13.33
N THR A 68 -0.93 7.55 13.68
CA THR A 68 -0.65 7.93 15.07
C THR A 68 -1.93 7.89 15.91
N SER A 69 -3.04 8.40 15.39
CA SER A 69 -4.32 8.41 16.11
C SER A 69 -4.92 7.00 16.24
N GLU A 70 -4.83 6.18 15.20
CA GLU A 70 -5.25 4.77 15.23
C GLU A 70 -4.40 3.99 16.24
N GLY A 71 -3.08 4.04 16.12
CA GLY A 71 -2.16 3.38 17.04
C GLY A 71 -2.34 3.83 18.50
N ALA A 72 -2.59 5.11 18.74
CA ALA A 72 -2.88 5.61 20.09
C ALA A 72 -4.20 5.04 20.65
N THR A 73 -5.25 5.01 19.82
CA THR A 73 -6.57 4.50 20.21
C THR A 73 -6.50 3.01 20.54
N VAL A 74 -5.85 2.24 19.66
CA VAL A 74 -5.62 0.81 19.84
C VAL A 74 -4.75 0.56 21.08
N GLY A 75 -3.62 1.23 21.20
CA GLY A 75 -2.68 1.04 22.32
C GLY A 75 -3.31 1.33 23.67
N ILE A 76 -4.07 2.43 23.79
CA ILE A 76 -4.81 2.78 25.02
C ILE A 76 -5.85 1.69 25.32
N THR A 77 -6.63 1.27 24.32
CA THR A 77 -7.65 0.23 24.48
C THR A 77 -7.03 -1.07 24.97
N THR A 78 -5.95 -1.54 24.33
CA THR A 78 -5.19 -2.74 24.69
C THR A 78 -4.68 -2.67 26.14
N ILE A 79 -4.15 -1.53 26.58
CA ILE A 79 -3.68 -1.35 27.96
C ILE A 79 -4.84 -1.38 28.97
N VAL A 80 -5.97 -0.75 28.64
CA VAL A 80 -7.15 -0.72 29.53
C VAL A 80 -7.75 -2.12 29.71
N VAL A 81 -7.89 -2.89 28.63
CA VAL A 81 -8.50 -4.23 28.67
C VAL A 81 -7.55 -5.33 29.16
N ARG A 82 -6.30 -5.00 29.51
CA ARG A 82 -5.22 -5.98 29.76
C ARG A 82 -5.56 -7.10 30.74
N HIS A 83 -6.36 -6.80 31.77
CA HIS A 83 -6.70 -7.74 32.85
C HIS A 83 -7.95 -8.59 32.55
N ILE A 84 -8.72 -8.19 31.54
CA ILE A 84 -9.96 -8.86 31.13
C ILE A 84 -9.70 -9.72 29.89
N TRP A 85 -8.83 -9.26 28.98
CA TRP A 85 -8.57 -9.89 27.70
C TRP A 85 -8.15 -11.36 27.81
N GLY A 86 -7.22 -11.67 28.73
CA GLY A 86 -6.75 -13.05 28.95
C GLY A 86 -7.87 -14.02 29.36
N LYS A 87 -8.92 -13.54 30.05
CA LYS A 87 -10.06 -14.36 30.50
C LYS A 87 -10.97 -14.80 29.36
N LEU A 88 -10.93 -14.12 28.21
CA LEU A 88 -11.70 -14.51 27.03
C LEU A 88 -11.10 -15.73 26.32
N TYR A 89 -9.80 -15.99 26.51
CA TYR A 89 -9.07 -17.05 25.81
C TYR A 89 -8.80 -18.27 26.68
N SER A 90 -8.65 -18.10 27.99
CA SER A 90 -8.28 -19.20 28.89
C SER A 90 -8.91 -19.03 30.28
N ASN A 91 -9.18 -20.15 30.93
CA ASN A 91 -9.60 -20.23 32.33
C ASN A 91 -8.40 -20.38 33.30
N GLU A 92 -7.19 -20.64 32.77
CA GLU A 92 -5.98 -20.82 33.56
C GLU A 92 -5.42 -19.48 34.05
N GLU A 93 -5.36 -19.29 35.37
CA GLU A 93 -4.96 -18.00 35.97
C GLU A 93 -3.51 -17.61 35.62
N GLU A 94 -2.63 -18.60 35.47
CA GLU A 94 -1.23 -18.37 35.10
C GLU A 94 -1.11 -17.78 33.68
N VAL A 95 -1.90 -18.28 32.73
CA VAL A 95 -1.97 -17.76 31.34
C VAL A 95 -2.55 -16.36 31.34
N ILE A 96 -3.62 -16.11 32.09
CA ILE A 96 -4.27 -14.79 32.19
C ILE A 96 -3.28 -13.74 32.72
N LYS A 97 -2.56 -14.05 33.80
CA LYS A 97 -1.56 -13.14 34.40
C LYS A 97 -0.42 -12.84 33.43
N TYR A 98 0.04 -13.83 32.68
CA TYR A 98 1.14 -13.64 31.74
C TYR A 98 0.70 -12.85 30.50
N VAL A 99 -0.49 -13.12 29.95
CA VAL A 99 -1.06 -12.28 28.88
C VAL A 99 -1.16 -10.83 29.36
N ALA A 100 -1.71 -10.58 30.55
CA ALA A 100 -1.81 -9.22 31.10
C ALA A 100 -0.45 -8.51 31.22
N LYS A 101 0.63 -9.25 31.51
CA LYS A 101 2.01 -8.73 31.53
C LYS A 101 2.54 -8.43 30.12
N MET A 102 2.11 -9.19 29.10
CA MET A 102 2.47 -8.99 27.70
C MET A 102 1.71 -7.85 27.02
N MET A 103 0.50 -7.51 27.47
CA MET A 103 -0.36 -6.51 26.82
C MET A 103 0.29 -5.13 26.57
N PRO A 104 1.09 -4.54 27.49
CA PRO A 104 1.80 -3.29 27.19
C PRO A 104 2.81 -3.43 26.05
N LEU A 105 3.43 -4.62 25.94
CA LEU A 105 4.37 -4.91 24.87
C LEU A 105 3.65 -5.11 23.53
N LEU A 106 2.46 -5.73 23.55
CA LEU A 106 1.59 -5.83 22.38
C LEU A 106 1.13 -4.45 21.91
N ALA A 107 0.72 -3.58 22.84
CA ALA A 107 0.33 -2.21 22.50
C ALA A 107 1.45 -1.44 21.78
N LEU A 108 2.71 -1.63 22.21
CA LEU A 108 3.86 -1.05 21.51
C LEU A 108 4.07 -1.68 20.13
N SER A 109 3.95 -3.00 20.01
CA SER A 109 4.06 -3.72 18.73
C SER A 109 3.02 -3.23 17.74
N ASP A 110 1.75 -3.19 18.15
CA ASP A 110 0.61 -2.77 17.33
C ASP A 110 0.80 -1.32 16.85
N PHE A 111 1.28 -0.44 17.72
CA PHE A 111 1.60 0.94 17.35
C PHE A 111 2.66 1.00 16.23
N LEU A 112 3.76 0.25 16.38
CA LEU A 112 4.82 0.20 15.38
C LEU A 112 4.33 -0.43 14.06
N ASP A 113 3.56 -1.50 14.14
CA ASP A 113 2.98 -2.18 12.99
C ASP A 113 2.03 -1.26 12.20
N GLY A 114 1.32 -0.36 12.89
CA GLY A 114 0.55 0.73 12.29
C GLY A 114 1.40 1.63 11.37
N PHE A 115 2.50 2.18 11.89
CA PHE A 115 3.43 2.99 11.10
C PHE A 115 4.06 2.20 9.96
N GLN A 116 4.48 0.96 10.23
CA GLN A 116 5.09 0.07 9.25
C GLN A 116 4.12 -0.22 8.09
N CYS A 117 2.84 -0.43 8.36
CA CYS A 117 1.79 -0.60 7.35
C CYS A 117 1.60 0.63 6.47
N VAL A 118 1.53 1.81 7.08
CA VAL A 118 1.32 3.07 6.34
C VAL A 118 2.53 3.41 5.47
N LEU A 119 3.75 3.30 6.02
CA LEU A 119 4.97 3.56 5.28
C LEU A 119 5.19 2.55 4.15
N SER A 120 4.93 1.27 4.41
CA SER A 120 5.01 0.24 3.38
C SER A 120 3.93 0.42 2.31
N GLY A 121 2.71 0.82 2.70
CA GLY A 121 1.63 1.15 1.79
C GLY A 121 1.98 2.34 0.88
N ALA A 122 2.52 3.41 1.46
CA ALA A 122 3.04 4.55 0.72
C ALA A 122 4.11 4.15 -0.29
N ALA A 123 5.11 3.38 0.16
CA ALA A 123 6.20 2.92 -0.70
C ALA A 123 5.70 2.01 -1.84
N ARG A 124 4.69 1.16 -1.58
CA ARG A 124 4.00 0.41 -2.64
C ARG A 124 3.30 1.34 -3.64
N GLY A 125 2.68 2.43 -3.18
CA GLY A 125 2.07 3.44 -4.03
C GLY A 125 3.06 4.20 -4.91
N CYS A 126 4.30 4.40 -4.44
CA CYS A 126 5.40 4.95 -5.24
C CYS A 126 6.01 3.92 -6.22
N GLY A 127 5.67 2.63 -6.09
CA GLY A 127 6.26 1.55 -6.86
C GLY A 127 7.62 1.06 -6.33
N TRP A 128 7.95 1.34 -5.08
CA TRP A 128 9.22 0.91 -4.43
C TRP A 128 9.15 -0.47 -3.79
N GLN A 129 8.41 -1.38 -4.42
CA GLN A 129 8.16 -2.72 -3.88
C GLN A 129 9.46 -3.52 -3.67
N ASN A 130 10.38 -3.45 -4.64
CA ASN A 130 11.68 -4.13 -4.56
C ASN A 130 12.52 -3.64 -3.37
N LEU A 131 12.54 -2.32 -3.14
CA LEU A 131 13.25 -1.73 -2.00
C LEU A 131 12.63 -2.20 -0.68
N CYS A 132 11.30 -2.22 -0.59
CA CYS A 132 10.60 -2.71 0.59
C CYS A 132 10.94 -4.17 0.91
N VAL A 133 11.04 -5.03 -0.11
CA VAL A 133 11.41 -6.45 0.08
C VAL A 133 12.83 -6.58 0.63
N ILE A 134 13.79 -5.80 0.12
CA ILE A 134 15.17 -5.81 0.60
C ILE A 134 15.24 -5.37 2.07
N ILE A 135 14.60 -4.23 2.39
CA ILE A 135 14.55 -3.70 3.76
C ILE A 135 13.88 -4.71 4.70
N ASN A 136 12.74 -5.28 4.31
CA ASN A 136 12.00 -6.25 5.11
C ASN A 136 12.83 -7.50 5.41
N ARG A 137 13.54 -8.04 4.40
CA ARG A 137 14.42 -9.19 4.60
C ARG A 137 15.55 -8.85 5.58
N GLY A 138 16.20 -7.71 5.42
CA GLY A 138 17.26 -7.26 6.34
C GLY A 138 16.76 -7.08 7.77
N ALA A 139 15.61 -6.43 7.96
CA ALA A 139 15.04 -6.17 9.26
C ALA A 139 14.64 -7.45 10.01
N TYR A 140 13.90 -8.36 9.37
CA TYR A 140 13.40 -9.55 10.06
C TYR A 140 14.44 -10.67 10.17
N TYR A 141 15.18 -10.98 9.09
CA TYR A 141 16.16 -12.06 9.13
C TYR A 141 17.50 -11.63 9.73
N GLY A 142 17.94 -10.39 9.43
CA GLY A 142 19.23 -9.88 9.88
C GLY A 142 19.22 -9.34 11.30
N VAL A 143 18.10 -8.80 11.79
CA VAL A 143 18.02 -8.14 13.11
C VAL A 143 17.03 -8.83 14.04
N ALA A 144 15.76 -8.97 13.64
CA ALA A 144 14.72 -9.45 14.54
C ALA A 144 14.97 -10.88 15.06
N ILE A 145 15.37 -11.80 14.18
CA ILE A 145 15.68 -13.19 14.57
C ILE A 145 16.87 -13.26 15.55
N PRO A 146 18.05 -12.68 15.26
CA PRO A 146 19.15 -12.65 16.22
C PRO A 146 18.77 -12.00 17.56
N CYS A 147 18.09 -10.86 17.53
CA CYS A 147 17.62 -10.20 18.76
C CYS A 147 16.66 -11.07 19.57
N ALA A 148 15.72 -11.77 18.91
CA ALA A 148 14.79 -12.67 19.58
C ALA A 148 15.51 -13.84 20.25
N VAL A 149 16.51 -14.45 19.60
CA VAL A 149 17.31 -15.53 20.19
C VAL A 149 18.13 -15.02 21.38
N ILE A 150 18.77 -13.85 21.24
CA ILE A 150 19.55 -13.24 22.33
C ILE A 150 18.65 -12.93 23.53
N PHE A 151 17.52 -12.25 23.34
CA PHE A 151 16.63 -11.91 24.46
C PHE A 151 15.96 -13.12 25.09
N ALA A 152 15.59 -14.13 24.31
CA ALA A 152 14.93 -15.32 24.84
C ALA A 152 15.90 -16.25 25.58
N PHE A 153 17.06 -16.55 24.99
CA PHE A 153 17.96 -17.60 25.50
C PHE A 153 19.14 -17.05 26.31
N TYR A 154 19.76 -15.94 25.89
CA TYR A 154 20.91 -15.37 26.61
C TYR A 154 20.46 -14.62 27.86
N PHE A 155 19.45 -13.74 27.74
CA PHE A 155 18.89 -13.01 28.87
C PHE A 155 17.83 -13.80 29.65
N GLN A 156 17.47 -15.01 29.20
CA GLN A 156 16.48 -15.90 29.83
C GLN A 156 15.13 -15.22 30.13
N VAL A 157 14.70 -14.27 29.27
CA VAL A 157 13.44 -13.51 29.45
C VAL A 157 12.22 -14.27 28.92
N GLY A 158 12.40 -15.51 28.49
CA GLY A 158 11.30 -16.39 28.13
C GLY A 158 10.59 -16.00 26.82
N GLY A 159 9.29 -16.28 26.73
CA GLY A 159 8.43 -15.84 25.62
C GLY A 159 8.37 -14.31 25.45
N MET A 160 8.55 -13.54 26.53
CA MET A 160 8.60 -12.07 26.45
C MET A 160 9.86 -11.59 25.72
N GLY A 161 10.99 -12.26 25.92
CA GLY A 161 12.22 -11.99 25.16
C GLY A 161 12.07 -12.25 23.66
N LEU A 162 11.38 -13.33 23.28
CA LEU A 162 11.06 -13.60 21.87
C LEU A 162 10.26 -12.45 21.24
N TRP A 163 9.26 -11.93 21.96
CA TRP A 163 8.42 -10.84 21.45
C TRP A 163 9.18 -9.51 21.36
N MET A 164 9.99 -9.18 22.37
CA MET A 164 10.87 -8.01 22.35
C MET A 164 11.80 -8.02 21.14
N GLY A 165 12.36 -9.19 20.78
CA GLY A 165 13.25 -9.29 19.62
C GLY A 165 12.54 -9.09 18.29
N ILE A 166 11.28 -9.53 18.19
CA ILE A 166 10.48 -9.34 16.98
C ILE A 166 10.16 -7.86 16.76
N ILE A 167 9.89 -7.11 17.83
CA ILE A 167 9.64 -5.66 17.78
C ILE A 167 10.83 -4.88 17.20
N CYS A 168 12.06 -5.38 17.35
CA CYS A 168 13.23 -4.77 16.71
C CYS A 168 13.14 -4.72 15.18
N GLY A 169 12.46 -5.69 14.55
CA GLY A 169 12.25 -5.74 13.09
C GLY A 169 11.48 -4.53 12.56
N PRO A 170 10.21 -4.32 12.99
CA PRO A 170 9.43 -3.14 12.65
C PRO A 170 10.18 -1.82 12.93
N CYS A 171 10.89 -1.70 14.05
CA CYS A 171 11.68 -0.50 14.35
C CYS A 171 12.71 -0.18 13.24
N VAL A 172 13.51 -1.17 12.84
CA VAL A 172 14.50 -1.00 11.76
C VAL A 172 13.82 -0.68 10.43
N GLN A 173 12.71 -1.36 10.12
CA GLN A 173 11.96 -1.13 8.88
C GLN A 173 11.36 0.28 8.81
N ILE A 174 10.76 0.77 9.91
CA ILE A 174 10.22 2.13 10.00
C ILE A 174 11.33 3.14 9.80
N ILE A 175 12.46 3.01 10.52
CA ILE A 175 13.60 3.93 10.39
C ILE A 175 14.07 3.96 8.94
N ALA A 176 14.30 2.80 8.32
CA ALA A 176 14.75 2.72 6.93
C ALA A 176 13.76 3.36 5.94
N LEU A 177 12.46 3.10 6.09
CA LEU A 177 11.44 3.67 5.20
C LEU A 177 11.28 5.19 5.41
N VAL A 178 11.37 5.68 6.65
CA VAL A 178 11.36 7.11 6.95
C VAL A 178 12.58 7.79 6.33
N THR A 179 13.77 7.20 6.47
CA THR A 179 15.01 7.68 5.84
C THR A 179 14.85 7.75 4.33
N VAL A 180 14.41 6.67 3.67
CA VAL A 180 14.16 6.65 2.23
C VAL A 180 13.18 7.74 1.82
N ASN A 181 12.07 7.87 2.55
CA ASN A 181 11.04 8.87 2.27
C ASN A 181 11.56 10.31 2.42
N ALA A 182 12.43 10.57 3.40
CA ALA A 182 13.03 11.88 3.64
C ALA A 182 14.06 12.27 2.57
N PHE A 183 14.86 11.32 2.08
CA PHE A 183 15.87 11.55 1.04
C PHE A 183 15.34 11.45 -0.40
N THR A 184 14.06 11.12 -0.57
CA THR A 184 13.45 11.00 -1.89
C THR A 184 13.13 12.36 -2.49
N ASN A 185 13.55 12.56 -3.75
CA ASN A 185 13.06 13.66 -4.56
C ASN A 185 11.68 13.32 -5.18
N TRP A 186 10.63 13.86 -4.58
CA TRP A 186 9.23 13.64 -4.97
C TRP A 186 8.91 14.09 -6.40
N ASP A 187 9.59 15.10 -6.92
CA ASP A 187 9.35 15.60 -8.28
C ASP A 187 9.91 14.63 -9.33
N GLN A 188 11.06 14.01 -9.03
CA GLN A 188 11.62 12.96 -9.88
C GLN A 188 10.72 11.70 -9.89
N GLU A 189 10.22 11.29 -8.74
CA GLU A 189 9.35 10.11 -8.63
C GLU A 189 8.02 10.32 -9.35
N THR A 190 7.46 11.52 -9.24
CA THR A 190 6.26 11.93 -9.98
C THR A 190 6.49 11.86 -11.48
N THR A 191 7.64 12.36 -11.96
CA THR A 191 8.01 12.30 -13.37
C THR A 191 8.15 10.85 -13.86
N LYS A 192 8.78 9.98 -13.07
CA LYS A 192 8.89 8.54 -13.37
C LYS A 192 7.53 7.85 -13.42
N ALA A 193 6.65 8.16 -12.46
CA ALA A 193 5.30 7.60 -12.40
C ALA A 193 4.45 8.04 -13.61
N MET A 194 4.46 9.32 -13.94
CA MET A 194 3.77 9.87 -15.11
C MET A 194 4.29 9.23 -16.42
N HIS A 195 5.60 9.09 -16.57
CA HIS A 195 6.17 8.43 -17.76
C HIS A 195 5.73 6.95 -17.85
N LYS A 196 5.73 6.20 -16.73
CA LYS A 196 5.20 4.83 -16.69
C LYS A 196 3.72 4.79 -17.09
N ALA A 197 2.90 5.71 -16.60
CA ALA A 197 1.48 5.79 -16.93
C ALA A 197 1.25 6.11 -18.41
N LEU A 198 1.99 7.06 -18.99
CA LEU A 198 1.90 7.41 -20.41
C LEU A 198 2.34 6.28 -21.34
N LYS A 199 3.34 5.49 -20.92
CA LYS A 199 3.79 4.29 -21.64
C LYS A 199 2.72 3.20 -21.64
N SER A 200 2.02 2.99 -20.52
CA SER A 200 0.98 1.96 -20.43
C SER A 200 -0.29 2.30 -21.22
N THR A 201 -0.62 3.58 -21.38
CA THR A 201 -1.79 4.02 -22.19
C THR A 201 -1.53 4.01 -23.70
N GLY A 202 -0.34 3.62 -24.16
CA GLY A 202 0.01 3.63 -25.59
C GLY A 202 0.14 5.02 -26.21
N LEU A 203 -0.06 6.10 -25.45
CA LEU A 203 0.04 7.49 -25.93
C LEU A 203 1.46 7.84 -26.40
N VAL A 204 2.48 7.22 -25.79
CA VAL A 204 3.88 7.31 -26.27
C VAL A 204 4.04 6.60 -27.61
N TRP A 205 3.37 5.46 -27.82
CA TRP A 205 3.40 4.71 -29.08
C TRP A 205 2.77 5.53 -30.22
N ILE A 206 1.64 6.19 -29.95
CA ILE A 206 0.95 7.08 -30.90
C ILE A 206 1.82 8.29 -31.26
N LYS A 207 2.56 8.86 -30.29
CA LYS A 207 3.43 10.02 -30.53
C LYS A 207 4.70 9.63 -31.32
N GLN A 208 5.21 8.41 -31.11
CA GLN A 208 6.42 7.91 -31.76
C GLN A 208 6.18 7.32 -33.16
N HIS A 209 4.97 6.83 -33.47
CA HIS A 209 4.59 6.32 -34.79
C HIS A 209 3.80 7.33 -35.65
N ARG A 210 3.51 8.55 -35.14
CA ARG A 210 2.81 9.59 -35.92
C ARG A 210 3.61 10.08 -37.14
N THR A 211 4.94 9.94 -37.13
CA THR A 211 5.81 10.27 -38.28
C THR A 211 5.98 9.11 -39.27
N ALA A 212 5.47 7.90 -38.95
CA ALA A 212 5.64 6.71 -39.77
C ALA A 212 4.34 6.22 -40.44
N PHE A 213 3.17 6.72 -40.03
CA PHE A 213 1.89 6.27 -40.57
C PHE A 213 1.32 7.27 -41.57
N SER A 214 1.30 6.88 -42.85
CA SER A 214 0.48 7.53 -43.88
C SER A 214 -1.00 7.43 -43.48
N VAL A 215 -1.79 8.48 -43.76
CA VAL A 215 -3.24 8.56 -43.49
C VAL A 215 -4.00 7.32 -43.97
N LYS A 216 -3.48 6.63 -45.00
CA LYS A 216 -4.02 5.37 -45.53
C LYS A 216 -3.98 4.21 -44.53
N GLN A 217 -2.87 4.02 -43.81
CA GLN A 217 -2.76 2.94 -42.81
C GLN A 217 -3.60 3.18 -41.55
N ILE A 218 -3.83 4.45 -41.18
CA ILE A 218 -4.72 4.79 -40.07
C ILE A 218 -6.18 4.44 -40.41
N SER A 219 -6.58 4.59 -41.68
CA SER A 219 -7.92 4.18 -42.14
C SER A 219 -8.12 2.66 -42.11
N GLU A 220 -7.10 1.88 -42.48
CA GLU A 220 -7.18 0.41 -42.46
C GLU A 220 -7.19 -0.14 -41.02
N ILE A 221 -6.41 0.44 -40.10
CA ILE A 221 -6.41 0.04 -38.69
C ILE A 221 -7.72 0.41 -37.98
N LEU A 222 -8.33 1.55 -38.33
CA LEU A 222 -9.66 1.93 -37.83
C LEU A 222 -10.75 0.96 -38.33
N VAL A 223 -10.64 0.46 -39.56
CA VAL A 223 -11.55 -0.56 -40.10
C VAL A 223 -11.37 -1.89 -39.36
N ILE A 224 -10.12 -2.30 -39.05
CA ILE A 224 -9.85 -3.51 -38.26
C ILE A 224 -10.38 -3.39 -36.83
N TRP A 225 -10.23 -2.23 -36.17
CA TRP A 225 -10.80 -1.98 -34.84
C TRP A 225 -12.34 -1.89 -34.84
N CYS A 226 -12.96 -1.43 -35.93
CA CYS A 226 -14.41 -1.46 -36.11
C CYS A 226 -14.94 -2.87 -36.36
N ILE A 227 -14.18 -3.73 -37.05
CA ILE A 227 -14.58 -5.12 -37.34
C ILE A 227 -14.48 -5.99 -36.08
N ASP A 228 -13.44 -5.81 -35.25
CA ASP A 228 -13.30 -6.56 -33.98
C ASP A 228 -14.31 -6.15 -32.90
N THR A 229 -14.90 -4.94 -32.99
CA THR A 229 -15.95 -4.52 -32.04
C THR A 229 -17.35 -5.00 -32.42
N THR A 230 -17.54 -5.62 -33.59
CA THR A 230 -18.83 -6.20 -34.01
C THR A 230 -19.13 -7.57 -33.43
N GLU A 231 -18.14 -8.34 -32.92
CA GLU A 231 -18.39 -9.67 -32.31
C GLU A 231 -18.68 -9.63 -30.80
N ILE A 232 -18.54 -8.48 -30.12
CA ILE A 232 -18.74 -8.37 -28.66
C ILE A 232 -20.05 -7.62 -28.28
N VAL A 233 -20.78 -7.06 -29.24
CA VAL A 233 -21.94 -6.15 -28.98
C VAL A 233 -23.30 -6.83 -29.22
N ASP A 234 -23.39 -8.16 -29.17
CA ASP A 234 -24.67 -8.91 -29.25
C ASP A 234 -25.27 -9.32 -27.89
N LYS A 235 -24.98 -8.57 -26.82
CA LYS A 235 -25.80 -8.60 -25.58
C LYS A 235 -26.50 -7.24 -25.35
N ILE A 236 -27.70 -7.20 -25.91
CA ILE A 236 -28.74 -6.18 -25.94
C ILE A 236 -29.00 -5.52 -24.56
N SER A 237 -28.85 -4.18 -24.49
CA SER A 237 -29.78 -3.23 -23.82
C SER A 237 -29.17 -1.83 -23.57
N LEU A 238 -28.50 -1.20 -24.54
CA LEU A 238 -28.07 0.21 -24.40
C LEU A 238 -28.02 1.01 -25.73
N GLN A 239 -28.72 0.52 -26.77
CA GLN A 239 -28.66 1.05 -28.15
C GLN A 239 -29.15 2.51 -28.32
N ASN A 240 -29.91 3.08 -27.39
CA ASN A 240 -30.46 4.44 -27.59
C ASN A 240 -29.68 5.58 -26.91
N LYS A 241 -28.75 5.31 -25.98
CA LYS A 241 -27.96 6.39 -25.31
C LYS A 241 -26.66 6.74 -26.04
N CYS A 242 -26.01 5.76 -26.70
CA CYS A 242 -24.74 6.00 -27.40
C CYS A 242 -24.90 6.74 -28.73
N ARG A 243 -26.04 6.60 -29.43
CA ARG A 243 -26.24 7.23 -30.76
C ARG A 243 -26.30 8.76 -30.70
N ILE A 244 -26.70 9.33 -29.56
CA ILE A 244 -26.77 10.78 -29.33
C ILE A 244 -25.39 11.34 -28.93
N SER A 245 -24.65 10.63 -28.06
CA SER A 245 -23.31 11.04 -27.60
C SER A 245 -22.25 11.02 -28.72
N CYS A 246 -22.34 10.03 -29.61
CA CYS A 246 -21.42 9.93 -30.75
C CYS A 246 -21.69 11.02 -31.80
N LYS A 247 -22.96 11.36 -32.08
CA LYS A 247 -23.30 12.49 -32.96
C LYS A 247 -22.90 13.84 -32.37
N LEU A 248 -23.01 14.05 -31.04
CA LEU A 248 -22.55 15.29 -30.40
C LEU A 248 -21.02 15.45 -30.44
N THR A 249 -20.28 14.36 -30.29
CA THR A 249 -18.81 14.38 -30.34
C THR A 249 -18.31 14.62 -31.77
N LEU A 250 -18.94 14.00 -32.78
CA LEU A 250 -18.63 14.25 -34.20
C LEU A 250 -19.04 15.66 -34.66
N ALA A 251 -20.17 16.20 -34.18
CA ALA A 251 -20.58 17.57 -34.49
C ALA A 251 -19.63 18.60 -33.86
N ARG A 252 -19.15 18.38 -32.62
CA ARG A 252 -18.15 19.24 -31.97
C ARG A 252 -16.78 19.17 -32.65
N PHE A 253 -16.40 17.99 -33.16
CA PHE A 253 -15.15 17.81 -33.90
C PHE A 253 -15.19 18.50 -35.27
N ASN A 254 -16.30 18.41 -36.00
CA ASN A 254 -16.48 19.13 -37.27
C ASN A 254 -16.59 20.66 -37.09
N LEU A 255 -17.21 21.14 -36.00
CA LEU A 255 -17.24 22.57 -35.69
C LEU A 255 -15.84 23.12 -35.37
N ALA A 256 -15.03 22.36 -34.62
CA ALA A 256 -13.65 22.74 -34.29
C ALA A 256 -12.72 22.75 -35.52
N LEU A 257 -12.99 21.89 -36.51
CA LEU A 257 -12.26 21.87 -37.78
C LEU A 257 -12.63 23.04 -38.70
N ASN A 258 -13.91 23.43 -38.77
CA ASN A 258 -14.34 24.59 -39.58
C ASN A 258 -13.90 25.95 -38.99
N VAL A 259 -13.85 26.10 -37.65
CA VAL A 259 -13.33 27.33 -37.02
C VAL A 259 -11.81 27.46 -37.22
N LYS A 260 -11.10 26.34 -37.29
CA LYS A 260 -9.64 26.35 -37.54
C LYS A 260 -9.31 26.58 -39.01
N SER A 261 -10.15 26.13 -39.96
CA SER A 261 -9.93 26.41 -41.38
C SER A 261 -10.20 27.86 -41.74
N SER A 262 -11.21 28.51 -41.13
CA SER A 262 -11.53 29.93 -41.38
C SER A 262 -10.54 30.92 -40.74
N LEU A 263 -9.92 30.57 -39.61
CA LEU A 263 -8.84 31.37 -39.01
C LEU A 263 -7.52 31.30 -39.80
N ILE A 264 -7.28 30.22 -40.55
CA ILE A 264 -6.07 30.06 -41.37
C ILE A 264 -6.20 30.80 -42.71
N THR A 265 -7.41 31.04 -43.22
CA THR A 265 -7.60 31.76 -44.50
C THR A 265 -7.56 33.29 -44.38
N SER A 266 -7.60 33.86 -43.17
CA SER A 266 -7.59 35.33 -42.95
C SER A 266 -6.21 35.92 -42.62
N GLN A 267 -5.15 35.12 -42.54
CA GLN A 267 -3.77 35.59 -42.30
C GLN A 267 -2.84 35.49 -43.51
N THR A 268 -3.38 35.18 -44.69
CA THR A 268 -2.65 35.26 -45.96
C THR A 268 -3.50 36.02 -46.98
N PHE A 269 -3.64 37.32 -46.77
CA PHE A 269 -3.73 38.38 -47.79
C PHE A 269 -3.54 39.74 -47.11
#